data_AF-A0A2V6P487-F1
#
_entry.id   AF-A0A2V6P487-F1
#
_cell.length_a   1.000
_cell.length_b   1.000
_cell.length_c   1.000
_cell.angle_alpha   90.00
_cell.angle_beta   90.00
_cell.angle_gamma   90.00
#
_symmetry.space_group_name_H-M   'P 1'
#
loop_
_entity.id
_entity.type
_entity.pdbx_description
1 polymer ?
#
loop_
_entity_poly.entity_id
_entity_poly.type
_entity_poly.pdbx_seq_one_letter_code
_entity_poly.pdbx_strand_id
1 'polypeptide(L)'
;LPFNNTEAIRAAFRENKDQIAGVILEPIPANAGLFFPREDFLHQLREECTRNGTLLIFDEVMTGFRVARGGAQQLYGIRPDLTALGKVIGGGLPVGAFGGRAEIM
;
A
#
# COMPACT_ATOMS: atom_id res chain seq x y z
N LEU A 1 9.82 -0.53 8.54
CA LEU A 1 10.79 0.50 8.07
C LEU A 1 10.17 1.88 8.26
N PRO A 2 10.96 2.96 8.44
CA PRO A 2 10.39 4.31 8.53
C PRO A 2 9.62 4.68 7.25
N PHE A 3 8.40 5.21 7.41
CA PHE A 3 7.61 5.73 6.29
C PHE A 3 8.36 6.88 5.61
N ASN A 4 8.18 7.07 4.29
CA ASN A 4 8.91 8.07 3.50
C ASN A 4 10.44 7.90 3.43
N ASN A 5 10.96 6.71 3.70
CA ASN A 5 12.39 6.40 3.60
C ASN A 5 12.65 5.32 2.54
N THR A 6 12.82 5.72 1.28
CA THR A 6 13.10 4.80 0.17
C THR A 6 14.44 4.08 0.33
N GLU A 7 15.47 4.72 0.90
CA GLU A 7 16.77 4.05 1.06
C GLU A 7 16.68 2.89 2.05
N ALA A 8 15.89 3.03 3.12
CA ALA A 8 15.62 1.92 4.03
C ALA A 8 14.90 0.76 3.33
N ILE A 9 13.99 1.04 2.39
CA ILE A 9 13.32 0.01 1.58
C ILE A 9 14.32 -0.70 0.67
N ARG A 10 15.18 0.06 -0.02
CA ARG A 10 16.22 -0.50 -0.89
C ARG A 10 17.21 -1.36 -0.11
N ALA A 11 17.64 -0.90 1.06
CA ALA A 11 18.51 -1.65 1.96
C ALA A 11 17.86 -2.98 2.36
N ALA A 12 16.58 -2.96 2.78
CA ALA A 12 15.86 -4.18 3.14
C ALA A 12 15.77 -5.19 1.99
N PHE A 13 15.49 -4.75 0.76
CA PHE A 13 15.50 -5.63 -0.42
C PHE A 13 16.88 -6.23 -0.70
N ARG A 14 17.97 -5.45 -0.55
CA ARG A 14 19.35 -5.95 -0.74
C ARG A 14 19.72 -7.00 0.32
N GLU A 15 19.38 -6.75 1.58
CA GLU A 15 19.72 -7.61 2.71
C GLU A 15 18.89 -8.90 2.74
N ASN A 16 17.67 -8.87 2.18
CA ASN A 16 16.72 -9.98 2.19
C ASN A 16 16.38 -10.42 0.76
N LYS A 17 17.40 -10.51 -0.09
CA LYS A 17 17.25 -10.84 -1.50
C LYS A 17 16.42 -12.13 -1.69
N ASP A 18 15.42 -12.06 -2.55
CA ASP A 18 14.49 -13.14 -2.92
C ASP A 18 13.68 -13.74 -1.75
N GLN A 19 13.63 -13.05 -0.59
CA GLN A 19 12.94 -13.53 0.61
C GLN A 19 11.70 -12.71 0.98
N ILE A 20 11.48 -11.55 0.34
CA ILE A 20 10.35 -10.67 0.64
C ILE A 20 9.15 -11.02 -0.24
N ALA A 21 8.12 -11.63 0.35
CA ALA A 21 6.88 -12.00 -0.36
C ALA A 21 6.01 -10.78 -0.68
N GLY A 22 5.95 -9.79 0.22
CA GLY A 22 5.14 -8.59 0.04
C GLY A 22 5.56 -7.43 0.91
N VAL A 23 5.21 -6.22 0.48
CA VAL A 23 5.29 -4.98 1.26
C VAL A 23 3.87 -4.46 1.48
N ILE A 24 3.49 -4.27 2.74
CA ILE A 24 2.20 -3.71 3.14
C ILE A 24 2.39 -2.35 3.80
N LEU A 25 1.53 -1.38 3.47
CA LEU A 25 1.49 -0.07 4.11
C LEU A 25 0.11 0.59 4.02
N GLU A 26 -0.19 1.47 4.97
CA GLU A 26 -1.16 2.54 4.77
C GLU A 26 -0.59 3.55 3.74
N PRO A 27 -1.25 3.83 2.60
CA PRO A 27 -0.73 4.79 1.62
C PRO A 27 -0.65 6.22 2.15
N ILE A 28 -1.54 6.54 3.09
CA ILE A 28 -1.52 7.74 3.93
C ILE A 28 -1.72 7.23 5.36
N PRO A 29 -0.64 6.96 6.12
CA PRO A 29 -0.76 6.54 7.50
C PRO A 29 -1.60 7.51 8.28
N ALA A 30 -2.57 6.97 9.02
CA ALA A 30 -3.49 7.75 9.83
C ALA A 30 -3.63 7.18 11.26
N ASN A 31 -3.16 5.94 11.49
CA ASN A 31 -3.16 5.34 12.83
C ASN A 31 -2.11 5.95 13.79
N ALA A 32 -0.99 6.46 13.26
CA ALA A 32 0.08 7.08 14.05
C ALA A 32 0.05 8.62 14.03
N GLY A 33 -1.02 9.21 13.49
CA GLY A 33 -1.07 10.59 13.00
C GLY A 33 -1.25 10.62 11.48
N LEU A 34 -1.62 11.78 10.92
CA LEU A 34 -1.84 11.94 9.48
C LEU A 34 -0.53 12.28 8.77
N PHE A 35 0.08 11.28 8.12
CA PHE A 35 1.33 11.46 7.38
C PHE A 35 1.09 11.30 5.89
N PHE A 36 1.43 12.34 5.12
CA PHE A 36 1.37 12.25 3.66
C PHE A 36 2.64 11.60 3.11
N PRO A 37 2.54 10.80 2.04
CA PRO A 37 3.71 10.34 1.31
C PRO A 37 4.48 11.56 0.78
N ARG A 38 5.81 11.51 0.87
CA ARG A 38 6.67 12.47 0.16
C ARG A 38 6.54 12.25 -1.35
N GLU A 39 6.93 13.27 -2.11
CA GLU A 39 7.01 13.20 -3.56
C GLU A 39 7.73 11.90 -3.99
N ASP A 40 7.11 11.19 -4.94
CA ASP A 40 7.53 9.92 -5.51
C ASP A 40 7.68 8.71 -4.57
N PHE A 41 7.46 8.82 -3.26
CA PHE A 41 7.68 7.69 -2.33
C PHE A 41 6.88 6.44 -2.73
N LEU A 42 5.59 6.58 -3.03
CA LEU A 42 4.74 5.46 -3.42
C LEU A 42 5.09 4.92 -4.82
N HIS A 43 5.51 5.78 -5.74
CA HIS A 43 6.01 5.37 -7.06
C HIS A 43 7.28 4.53 -6.93
N GLN A 44 8.26 5.02 -6.17
CA GLN A 44 9.51 4.32 -5.92
C GLN A 44 9.26 2.99 -5.21
N LEU A 45 8.38 2.96 -4.21
CA LEU A 45 8.01 1.71 -3.54
C LEU A 45 7.39 0.69 -4.51
N ARG A 46 6.50 1.13 -5.40
CA ARG A 46 5.94 0.28 -6.45
C ARG A 46 7.03 -0.28 -7.36
N GLU A 47 7.94 0.55 -7.83
CA GLU A 47 9.05 0.11 -8.68
C GLU A 47 9.96 -0.91 -7.99
N GLU A 48 10.33 -0.67 -6.72
CA GLU A 48 11.15 -1.61 -5.96
C GLU A 48 10.42 -2.95 -5.78
N CYS A 49 9.12 -2.94 -5.46
CA CYS A 49 8.34 -4.18 -5.36
C CYS A 49 8.31 -4.93 -6.69
N THR A 50 8.06 -4.24 -7.81
CA THR A 50 8.04 -4.85 -9.14
C THR A 50 9.40 -5.45 -9.52
N ARG A 51 10.50 -4.72 -9.29
CA ARG A 51 11.86 -5.17 -9.59
C ARG A 51 12.26 -6.43 -8.83
N ASN A 52 11.74 -6.62 -7.62
CA ASN A 52 12.07 -7.75 -6.76
C ASN A 52 11.01 -8.88 -6.81
N GLY A 53 10.01 -8.80 -7.71
CA GLY A 53 8.95 -9.80 -7.79
C GLY A 53 8.06 -9.87 -6.54
N THR A 54 7.98 -8.77 -5.79
CA THR A 54 7.32 -8.67 -4.50
C THR A 54 5.94 -8.02 -4.63
N LEU A 55 4.96 -8.52 -3.88
CA LEU A 55 3.62 -7.94 -3.87
C LEU A 55 3.60 -6.60 -3.13
N LEU A 56 3.02 -5.58 -3.74
CA LEU A 56 2.65 -4.34 -3.06
C LEU A 56 1.21 -4.43 -2.58
N ILE A 57 0.98 -4.24 -1.29
CA ILE A 57 -0.33 -4.29 -0.65
C ILE A 57 -0.64 -2.92 -0.06
N PHE A 58 -1.70 -2.29 -0.53
CA PHE A 58 -2.22 -1.08 0.11
C PHE A 58 -3.25 -1.46 1.17
N ASP A 59 -2.98 -1.07 2.41
CA ASP A 59 -4.00 -1.04 3.46
C ASP A 59 -4.81 0.24 3.29
N GLU A 60 -5.93 0.12 2.61
CA GLU A 60 -6.89 1.19 2.38
C GLU A 60 -8.10 1.08 3.31
N VAL A 61 -7.96 0.41 4.47
CA VAL A 61 -9.04 0.34 5.46
C VAL A 61 -9.45 1.74 5.93
N MET A 62 -8.53 2.71 5.99
CA MET A 62 -8.87 4.11 6.32
C MET A 62 -8.99 5.03 5.11
N THR A 63 -8.15 4.87 4.10
CA THR A 63 -8.10 5.76 2.92
C THR A 63 -9.12 5.40 1.83
N GLY A 64 -9.53 4.14 1.77
CA GLY A 64 -10.47 3.62 0.79
C GLY A 64 -11.84 4.30 0.88
N PHE A 65 -12.34 4.78 -0.26
CA PHE A 65 -13.59 5.57 -0.37
C PHE A 65 -13.62 6.85 0.48
N ARG A 66 -12.49 7.25 1.08
CA ARG A 66 -12.36 8.42 1.96
C ARG A 66 -11.64 9.55 1.27
N VAL A 67 -10.44 9.29 0.74
CA VAL A 67 -9.57 10.33 0.16
C VAL A 67 -9.84 10.56 -1.33
N ALA A 68 -10.42 9.55 -1.99
CA ALA A 68 -11.01 9.62 -3.31
C ALA A 68 -12.03 8.48 -3.45
N ARG A 69 -12.85 8.51 -4.51
CA ARG A 69 -13.81 7.43 -4.80
C ARG A 69 -13.13 6.05 -4.89
N GLY A 70 -11.96 5.98 -5.52
CA GLY A 70 -11.13 4.79 -5.60
C GLY A 70 -9.99 4.74 -4.58
N GLY A 71 -10.06 5.51 -3.48
CA GLY A 71 -9.01 5.50 -2.45
C GLY A 71 -7.71 6.21 -2.86
N ALA A 72 -6.67 6.03 -2.04
CA ALA A 72 -5.35 6.59 -2.24
C ALA A 72 -4.68 6.05 -3.51
N GLN A 73 -4.94 4.80 -3.90
CA GLN A 73 -4.47 4.24 -5.17
C GLN A 73 -4.93 5.07 -6.38
N GLN A 74 -6.19 5.53 -6.39
CA GLN A 74 -6.67 6.44 -7.43
C GLN A 74 -6.03 7.82 -7.29
N LEU A 75 -5.97 8.36 -6.08
CA LEU A 75 -5.44 9.69 -5.82
C LEU A 75 -3.99 9.86 -6.28
N TYR A 76 -3.15 8.86 -6.04
CA TYR A 76 -1.73 8.88 -6.39
C TYR A 76 -1.40 8.15 -7.69
N GLY A 77 -2.40 7.59 -8.39
CA GLY A 77 -2.17 6.85 -9.64
C GLY A 77 -1.30 5.60 -9.49
N ILE A 78 -1.30 4.97 -8.31
CA ILE A 78 -0.53 3.75 -8.02
C ILE A 78 -1.46 2.55 -8.02
N ARG A 79 -1.13 1.50 -8.77
CA ARG A 79 -1.84 0.22 -8.72
C ARG A 79 -1.10 -0.76 -7.80
N PRO A 80 -1.61 -1.04 -6.58
CA PRO A 80 -1.07 -2.12 -5.76
C PRO A 80 -1.49 -3.49 -6.35
N ASP A 81 -0.81 -4.55 -5.93
CA ASP A 81 -1.15 -5.92 -6.31
C ASP A 81 -2.38 -6.41 -5.56
N LEU A 82 -2.50 -6.04 -4.27
CA LEU A 82 -3.65 -6.28 -3.42
C LEU A 82 -4.04 -5.00 -2.66
N THR A 83 -5.32 -4.84 -2.36
CA THR A 83 -5.88 -3.77 -1.53
C THR A 83 -6.69 -4.38 -0.41
N ALA A 84 -6.44 -3.97 0.84
CA ALA A 84 -7.31 -4.25 1.97
C ALA A 84 -8.29 -3.09 2.19
N LEU A 85 -9.57 -3.41 2.45
CA LEU A 85 -10.66 -2.47 2.64
C LEU A 85 -11.43 -2.81 3.92
N GLY A 86 -11.97 -1.77 4.54
CA GLY A 86 -12.83 -1.85 5.71
C GLY A 86 -13.51 -0.50 5.92
N LYS A 87 -13.97 -0.24 7.15
CA LYS A 87 -14.62 1.02 7.55
C LYS A 87 -15.72 1.46 6.57
N VAL A 88 -15.39 2.36 5.63
CA VAL A 88 -16.36 2.99 4.72
C VAL A 88 -17.10 1.96 3.86
N ILE A 89 -16.44 0.86 3.48
CA ILE A 89 -17.06 -0.19 2.66
C ILE A 89 -18.30 -0.83 3.33
N GLY A 90 -18.32 -0.88 4.67
CA GLY A 90 -19.43 -1.44 5.43
C GLY A 90 -20.52 -0.43 5.77
N GLY A 91 -20.31 0.87 5.51
CA GLY A 91 -21.29 1.90 5.85
C GLY A 91 -21.69 1.94 7.33
N GLY A 92 -20.81 1.48 8.24
CA GLY A 92 -21.08 1.35 9.68
C GLY A 92 -21.41 -0.07 10.14
N LEU A 93 -21.58 -1.03 9.22
CA LEU A 93 -21.69 -2.46 9.53
C LEU A 93 -20.30 -3.13 9.54
N PRO A 94 -20.15 -4.27 10.25
CA PRO A 94 -18.89 -5.02 10.30
C PRO A 94 -18.60 -5.71 8.96
N VAL A 95 -17.86 -5.01 8.09
CA VAL A 95 -17.44 -5.51 6.78
C VAL A 95 -15.96 -5.21 6.56
N GLY A 96 -15.24 -6.23 6.14
CA GLY A 96 -13.88 -6.13 5.60
C GLY A 96 -13.81 -6.86 4.26
N ALA A 97 -12.89 -6.43 3.41
CA ALA A 97 -12.62 -7.08 2.14
C ALA A 97 -11.14 -6.94 1.80
N PHE A 98 -10.63 -7.87 1.00
CA PHE A 98 -9.39 -7.67 0.27
C PHE A 98 -9.56 -8.20 -1.14
N GLY A 99 -8.79 -7.66 -2.08
CA GLY A 99 -8.83 -8.08 -3.47
C GLY A 99 -7.73 -7.41 -4.27
N GLY A 100 -7.58 -7.81 -5.53
CA GLY A 100 -6.53 -7.28 -6.39
C GLY A 100 -6.45 -8.05 -7.69
N ARG A 101 -5.22 -8.34 -8.14
CA ARG A 101 -5.02 -9.06 -9.41
C ARG A 101 -5.58 -10.48 -9.34
N ALA A 102 -6.30 -10.90 -10.38
CA ALA A 102 -7.01 -12.19 -10.40
C ALA A 102 -6.06 -13.39 -10.36
N GLU A 103 -4.85 -13.27 -10.90
CA GLU A 103 -3.83 -14.32 -10.87
C GLU A 103 -3.20 -14.55 -9.48
N ILE A 104 -3.44 -13.66 -8.51
CA ILE A 104 -3.01 -13.83 -7.11
C ILE A 104 -4.14 -14.47 -6.27
N MET A 105 -5.39 -14.21 -6.65
CA MET A 105 -6.60 -14.60 -5.91
C MET A 105 -7.07 -16.00 -6.30
#